data_AF-A0AAV9BPB3-F1
#
_entry.id   AF-A0AAV9BPB3-F1
#
_cell.length_a   1.000
_cell.length_b   1.000
_cell.length_c   1.000
_cell.angle_alpha   90.00
_cell.angle_beta   90.00
_cell.angle_gamma   90.00
#
_symmetry.space_group_name_H-M   'P 1'
#
loop_
_entity.id
_entity.type
_entity.pdbx_description
1 polymer ?
#
loop_
_entity_poly.entity_id
_entity_poly.type
_entity_poly.pdbx_seq_one_letter_code
_entity_poly.pdbx_strand_id
1 'polypeptide(L)'
;MKPFREPEADTTTTDEDDKKQRWELKMKVPNDFDLENSVCSHGLFMMSPNKWDPLSRTLSRPLRLPPDSSSSSTVHVTLSLPPPPSEHHLLVSVDAVHARPLSDLDRHSILAQVSRMLRISDYEDRAIRGFHEVHGAARERGFGRVFRSPTLFEDMVKFLRTLSMSRALCELQLELSGNFLQCSTAKDFHPRTPPQRELKRKKTKSGKIVKKLASKFVENKSDSVIDINSDGHADGAPEQQQQKKPKTNVTSSKEDMYSMCEDPVMGDFPTPQELATLNVKFLQKRCGLGYRAKRIVELAQSIVDGRLRLDELQGICNEAPSDYDKLTKQLMEIKGIGAFTCANILMCMGFYQKIPADTETVRHLKQVHKKKCTILTVKKDVEEIYGEYAPYQFLAYWSVHNYL
;
A
#
# COMPACT_ATOMS: atom_id res chain seq x y z
N MET A 1 -1.72 -70.75 31.61
CA MET A 1 -1.35 -71.11 30.22
C MET A 1 -2.30 -70.35 29.31
N LYS A 2 -1.79 -69.38 28.52
CA LYS A 2 -2.35 -68.53 27.42
C LYS A 2 -3.89 -68.34 27.22
N PRO A 3 -4.35 -67.24 26.56
CA PRO A 3 -3.64 -66.06 26.07
C PRO A 3 -4.31 -64.69 26.32
N PHE A 4 -3.47 -63.68 26.10
CA PHE A 4 -3.72 -62.26 25.87
C PHE A 4 -4.81 -62.03 24.81
N ARG A 5 -5.75 -61.12 25.07
CA ARG A 5 -6.72 -60.58 24.11
C ARG A 5 -6.36 -59.11 23.88
N GLU A 6 -6.02 -58.76 22.65
CA GLU A 6 -5.84 -57.38 22.18
C GLU A 6 -7.16 -56.61 22.35
N PRO A 7 -7.15 -55.31 22.72
CA PRO A 7 -8.33 -54.48 22.59
C PRO A 7 -8.45 -53.98 21.15
N GLU A 8 -9.66 -54.18 20.62
CA GLU A 8 -10.12 -53.84 19.30
C GLU A 8 -9.97 -52.33 19.00
N ALA A 9 -9.63 -52.05 17.75
CA ALA A 9 -9.65 -50.73 17.16
C ALA A 9 -11.09 -50.20 17.15
N ASP A 10 -11.38 -49.18 17.96
CA ASP A 10 -12.65 -48.49 17.85
C ASP A 10 -12.57 -47.37 16.80
N THR A 11 -13.53 -47.50 15.91
CA THR A 11 -13.83 -46.78 14.70
C THR A 11 -13.87 -45.26 14.85
N THR A 12 -13.17 -44.60 13.93
CA THR A 12 -13.35 -43.22 13.49
C THR A 12 -14.82 -42.85 13.35
N THR A 13 -15.28 -41.94 14.21
CA THR A 13 -16.40 -41.04 13.90
C THR A 13 -15.82 -39.82 13.19
N THR A 14 -16.03 -39.78 11.88
CA THR A 14 -15.72 -38.65 11.00
C THR A 14 -16.76 -37.56 11.21
N ASP A 15 -16.40 -36.52 11.96
CA ASP A 15 -16.92 -35.18 11.69
C ASP A 15 -16.03 -34.59 10.59
N GLU A 16 -16.57 -34.55 9.36
CA GLU A 16 -16.01 -33.82 8.23
C GLU A 16 -16.14 -32.30 8.49
N ASP A 17 -15.32 -31.80 9.41
CA ASP A 17 -14.98 -30.37 9.46
C ASP A 17 -13.90 -30.11 8.42
N ASP A 18 -14.21 -29.21 7.49
CA ASP A 18 -13.37 -28.70 6.41
C ASP A 18 -12.11 -28.03 7.01
N LYS A 19 -11.12 -28.84 7.43
CA LYS A 19 -9.89 -28.39 8.10
C LYS A 19 -9.08 -27.55 7.12
N LYS A 20 -9.28 -26.23 7.15
CA LYS A 20 -8.32 -25.25 6.63
C LYS A 20 -6.95 -25.58 7.19
N GLN A 21 -6.06 -26.03 6.33
CA GLN A 21 -4.70 -26.36 6.73
C GLN A 21 -3.95 -25.05 6.98
N ARG A 22 -3.45 -24.88 8.21
CA ARG A 22 -2.67 -23.73 8.64
C ARG A 22 -1.22 -24.15 8.85
N TRP A 23 -0.28 -23.40 8.26
CA TRP A 23 1.15 -23.58 8.47
C TRP A 23 1.73 -22.41 9.26
N GLU A 24 2.76 -22.68 10.04
CA GLU A 24 3.48 -21.67 10.81
C GLU A 24 4.94 -21.60 10.34
N LEU A 25 5.37 -20.41 9.93
CA LEU A 25 6.77 -20.13 9.64
C LEU A 25 7.30 -19.16 10.70
N LYS A 26 8.57 -19.30 11.06
CA LYS A 26 9.25 -18.43 12.02
C LYS A 26 10.32 -17.63 11.29
N MET A 27 10.37 -16.33 11.57
CA MET A 27 11.42 -15.44 11.07
C MET A 27 12.10 -14.76 12.24
N LYS A 28 13.42 -14.89 12.32
CA LYS A 28 14.21 -14.23 13.37
C LYS A 28 14.15 -12.72 13.19
N VAL A 29 13.95 -12.00 14.29
CA VAL A 29 13.97 -10.53 14.33
C VAL A 29 14.89 -10.05 15.45
N PRO A 30 15.36 -8.79 15.42
CA PRO A 30 16.08 -8.18 16.53
C PRO A 30 15.27 -8.21 17.83
N ASN A 31 15.96 -8.20 18.98
CA ASN A 31 15.30 -8.26 20.29
C ASN A 31 14.43 -7.03 20.58
N ASP A 32 14.78 -5.89 19.99
CA ASP A 32 14.06 -4.62 20.06
C ASP A 32 13.03 -4.44 18.93
N PHE A 33 12.78 -5.49 18.14
CA PHE A 33 11.78 -5.44 17.08
C PHE A 33 10.37 -5.34 17.65
N ASP A 34 9.64 -4.32 17.23
CA ASP A 34 8.23 -4.13 17.54
C ASP A 34 7.40 -4.18 16.25
N LEU A 35 6.42 -5.09 16.21
CA LEU A 35 5.60 -5.32 15.02
C LEU A 35 4.66 -4.14 14.75
N GLU A 36 4.04 -3.57 15.79
CA GLU A 36 3.10 -2.47 15.67
C GLU A 36 3.79 -1.22 15.14
N ASN A 37 4.91 -0.83 15.73
CA ASN A 37 5.75 0.28 15.26
C ASN A 37 6.25 0.04 13.84
N SER A 38 6.59 -1.20 13.47
CA SER A 38 7.06 -1.51 12.11
C SER A 38 5.93 -1.42 11.08
N VAL A 39 4.74 -1.95 11.37
CA VAL A 39 3.59 -1.96 10.46
C VAL A 39 2.93 -0.59 10.39
N CYS A 40 2.62 0.01 11.53
CA CYS A 40 1.95 1.32 11.64
C CYS A 40 2.89 2.52 11.43
N SER A 41 4.13 2.28 11.00
CA SER A 41 5.14 3.30 10.74
C SER A 41 4.78 4.27 9.61
N HIS A 42 3.92 3.89 8.65
CA HIS A 42 3.60 4.72 7.48
C HIS A 42 2.26 4.30 6.87
N GLY A 43 1.48 5.24 6.32
CA GLY A 43 0.11 5.01 5.83
C GLY A 43 -0.09 3.92 4.76
N LEU A 44 0.97 3.27 4.28
CA LEU A 44 0.88 2.10 3.39
C LEU A 44 0.20 0.90 4.05
N PHE A 45 0.26 0.76 5.38
CA PHE A 45 -0.44 -0.32 6.09
C PHE A 45 -1.96 -0.19 6.03
N MET A 46 -2.48 1.03 5.85
CA MET A 46 -3.91 1.29 5.71
C MET A 46 -4.43 1.00 4.29
N MET A 47 -3.51 0.80 3.34
CA MET A 47 -3.87 0.54 1.94
C MET A 47 -4.10 -0.94 1.73
N SER A 48 -5.23 -1.29 1.11
CA SER A 48 -5.53 -2.65 0.66
C SER A 48 -4.33 -3.26 -0.10
N PRO A 49 -4.08 -4.57 0.09
CA PRO A 49 -4.93 -5.53 0.80
C PRO A 49 -4.57 -5.75 2.29
N ASN A 50 -3.77 -4.85 2.86
CA ASN A 50 -3.36 -4.94 4.27
C ASN A 50 -4.55 -4.74 5.22
N LYS A 51 -4.58 -5.53 6.30
CA LYS A 51 -5.49 -5.36 7.43
C LYS A 51 -4.71 -5.43 8.74
N TRP A 52 -4.69 -4.33 9.48
CA TRP A 52 -4.11 -4.28 10.81
C TRP A 52 -5.23 -4.42 11.85
N ASP A 53 -5.12 -5.40 12.74
CA ASP A 53 -5.98 -5.51 13.92
C ASP A 53 -5.23 -4.99 15.16
N PRO A 54 -5.63 -3.83 15.72
CA PRO A 54 -4.97 -3.26 16.88
C PRO A 54 -5.18 -4.07 18.17
N LEU A 55 -6.24 -4.90 18.26
CA LEU A 55 -6.51 -5.70 19.46
C LEU A 55 -5.57 -6.90 19.54
N SER A 56 -5.45 -7.66 18.46
CA SER A 56 -4.53 -8.79 18.40
C SER A 56 -3.10 -8.40 18.02
N ARG A 57 -2.87 -7.14 17.61
CA ARG A 57 -1.60 -6.62 17.07
C ARG A 57 -1.08 -7.48 15.92
N THR A 58 -1.98 -7.80 15.00
CA THR A 58 -1.65 -8.63 13.84
C THR A 58 -1.87 -7.90 12.52
N LEU A 59 -0.99 -8.19 11.55
CA LEU A 59 -1.18 -7.79 10.17
C LEU A 59 -1.62 -9.01 9.36
N SER A 60 -2.76 -8.93 8.70
CA SER A 60 -3.21 -9.95 7.75
C SER A 60 -3.30 -9.40 6.33
N ARG A 61 -2.90 -10.22 5.36
CA ARG A 61 -3.03 -9.92 3.93
C ARG A 61 -2.87 -11.18 3.07
N PRO A 62 -3.40 -11.19 1.84
CA PRO A 62 -2.95 -12.14 0.83
C PRO A 62 -1.50 -11.86 0.41
N LEU A 63 -0.76 -12.92 0.10
CA LEU A 63 0.53 -12.90 -0.57
C LEU A 63 0.51 -13.85 -1.77
N ARG A 64 1.21 -13.46 -2.83
CA ARG A 64 1.33 -14.27 -4.04
C ARG A 64 2.48 -15.27 -3.93
N LEU A 65 2.22 -16.52 -4.30
CA LEU A 65 3.24 -17.53 -4.44
C LEU A 65 3.88 -17.48 -5.83
N PRO A 66 5.12 -17.97 -5.97
CA PRO A 66 5.74 -18.16 -7.27
C PRO A 66 4.82 -19.01 -8.17
N PRO A 67 4.72 -18.71 -9.47
CA PRO A 67 3.89 -19.50 -10.37
C PRO A 67 4.40 -20.95 -10.39
N ASP A 68 3.51 -21.90 -10.11
CA ASP A 68 3.74 -23.31 -10.48
C ASP A 68 3.37 -23.53 -11.96
N SER A 69 3.61 -24.73 -12.48
CA SER A 69 3.31 -25.07 -13.88
C SER A 69 1.81 -24.96 -14.26
N SER A 70 0.92 -24.60 -13.34
CA SER A 70 -0.53 -24.65 -13.51
C SER A 70 -1.33 -23.41 -13.04
N SER A 71 -0.87 -22.56 -12.11
CA SER A 71 -1.51 -21.26 -11.82
C SER A 71 -0.72 -20.37 -10.85
N SER A 72 -1.01 -19.05 -10.86
CA SER A 72 -0.56 -18.12 -9.80
C SER A 72 -1.46 -18.32 -8.58
N SER A 73 -0.91 -18.97 -7.54
CA SER A 73 -1.61 -19.19 -6.28
C SER A 73 -1.41 -18.03 -5.32
N THR A 74 -2.46 -17.67 -4.57
CA THR A 74 -2.39 -16.73 -3.45
C THR A 74 -2.64 -17.47 -2.14
N VAL A 75 -1.95 -17.06 -1.08
CA VAL A 75 -2.16 -17.56 0.29
C VAL A 75 -2.50 -16.39 1.20
N HIS A 76 -3.31 -16.62 2.22
CA HIS A 76 -3.54 -15.61 3.24
C HIS A 76 -2.49 -15.77 4.34
N VAL A 77 -1.85 -14.68 4.75
CA VAL A 77 -0.91 -14.69 5.86
C VAL A 77 -1.39 -13.79 6.99
N THR A 78 -1.11 -14.22 8.22
CA THR A 78 -1.26 -13.42 9.43
C THR A 78 0.07 -13.35 10.14
N LEU A 79 0.56 -12.13 10.38
CA LEU A 79 1.80 -11.84 11.06
C LEU A 79 1.51 -11.48 12.51
N SER A 80 2.20 -12.11 13.45
CA SER A 80 2.14 -11.79 14.86
C SER A 80 3.53 -11.89 15.51
N LEU A 81 3.72 -11.15 16.60
CA LEU A 81 4.93 -11.24 17.42
C LEU A 81 4.56 -11.82 18.78
N PRO A 82 4.75 -13.13 19.00
CA PRO A 82 4.44 -13.75 20.28
C PRO A 82 5.27 -13.17 21.44
N PRO A 83 4.72 -13.15 22.67
CA PRO A 83 5.48 -12.70 23.83
C PRO A 83 6.68 -13.62 24.13
N PRO A 84 7.80 -13.08 24.67
CA PRO A 84 9.01 -13.87 24.97
C PRO A 84 8.75 -15.05 25.91
N PRO A 85 9.54 -16.14 25.79
CA PRO A 85 10.65 -16.22 26.75
C PRO A 85 12.02 -16.72 26.23
N SER A 86 12.25 -17.04 24.95
CA SER A 86 13.63 -17.45 24.56
C SER A 86 14.13 -17.17 23.14
N GLU A 87 13.32 -16.79 22.16
CA GLU A 87 13.83 -16.27 20.89
C GLU A 87 12.82 -15.31 20.24
N HIS A 88 13.24 -14.09 19.90
CA HIS A 88 12.38 -13.10 19.25
C HIS A 88 12.15 -13.50 17.78
N HIS A 89 11.04 -14.20 17.55
CA HIS A 89 10.60 -14.62 16.23
C HIS A 89 9.28 -13.96 15.87
N LEU A 90 9.22 -13.40 14.67
CA LEU A 90 7.96 -13.11 14.02
C LEU A 90 7.33 -14.44 13.57
N LEU A 91 6.08 -14.67 13.99
CA LEU A 91 5.28 -15.79 13.53
C LEU A 91 4.52 -15.39 12.27
N VAL A 92 4.68 -16.17 11.20
CA VAL A 92 3.96 -16.03 9.95
C VAL A 92 3.02 -17.23 9.82
N SER A 93 1.77 -17.03 10.19
CA SER A 93 0.71 -18.02 9.96
C SER A 93 0.24 -17.94 8.52
N VAL A 94 0.10 -19.08 7.86
CA VAL A 94 -0.29 -19.19 6.46
C VAL A 94 -1.53 -20.06 6.36
N ASP A 95 -2.61 -19.49 5.86
CA ASP A 95 -3.84 -20.20 5.50
C ASP A 95 -3.85 -20.36 3.97
N ALA A 96 -3.60 -21.57 3.47
CA ALA A 96 -3.64 -21.83 2.04
C ALA A 96 -5.04 -22.27 1.59
N VAL A 97 -5.43 -21.78 0.42
CA VAL A 97 -6.72 -22.10 -0.22
C VAL A 97 -6.71 -23.50 -0.86
N HIS A 98 -5.54 -24.11 -1.00
CA HIS A 98 -5.37 -25.42 -1.62
C HIS A 98 -4.73 -26.40 -0.64
N ALA A 99 -5.23 -27.64 -0.59
CA ALA A 99 -4.76 -28.72 0.27
C ALA A 99 -3.36 -29.26 -0.10
N ARG A 100 -2.52 -28.46 -0.79
CA ARG A 100 -1.13 -28.81 -1.07
C ARG A 100 -0.24 -28.28 0.06
N PRO A 101 0.72 -29.08 0.57
CA PRO A 101 1.75 -28.59 1.46
C PRO A 101 2.53 -27.42 0.85
N LEU A 102 2.96 -26.47 1.69
CA LEU A 102 3.92 -25.45 1.28
C LEU A 102 5.25 -26.11 0.88
N SER A 103 5.71 -25.85 -0.34
CA SER A 103 7.05 -26.23 -0.78
C SER A 103 8.10 -25.29 -0.17
N ASP A 104 9.37 -25.67 -0.23
CA ASP A 104 10.45 -24.80 0.25
C ASP A 104 10.55 -23.50 -0.57
N LEU A 105 10.18 -23.55 -1.86
CA LEU A 105 10.09 -22.36 -2.71
C LEU A 105 8.96 -21.42 -2.24
N ASP A 106 7.80 -21.97 -1.85
CA ASP A 106 6.70 -21.18 -1.29
C ASP A 106 7.12 -20.53 0.03
N ARG A 107 7.71 -21.32 0.95
CA ARG A 107 8.20 -20.85 2.25
C ARG A 107 9.19 -19.71 2.07
N HIS A 108 10.17 -19.89 1.19
CA HIS A 108 11.18 -18.88 0.90
C HIS A 108 10.55 -17.60 0.32
N SER A 109 9.62 -17.74 -0.63
CA SER A 109 8.93 -16.60 -1.24
C SER A 109 8.07 -15.82 -0.25
N ILE A 110 7.34 -16.50 0.64
CA ILE A 110 6.54 -15.87 1.70
C ILE A 110 7.45 -15.09 2.63
N LEU A 111 8.51 -15.72 3.15
CA LEU A 111 9.44 -15.08 4.08
C LEU A 111 10.17 -13.90 3.43
N ALA A 112 10.55 -13.99 2.15
CA ALA A 112 11.16 -12.88 1.41
C ALA A 112 10.21 -11.68 1.27
N GLN A 113 8.93 -11.91 0.98
CA GLN A 113 7.92 -10.85 0.90
C GLN A 113 7.69 -10.20 2.27
N VAL A 114 7.57 -11.00 3.35
CA VAL A 114 7.39 -10.48 4.71
C VAL A 114 8.63 -9.71 5.18
N SER A 115 9.83 -10.25 4.96
CA SER A 115 11.10 -9.57 5.24
C SER A 115 11.19 -8.24 4.50
N ARG A 116 10.79 -8.20 3.22
CA ARG A 116 10.71 -6.95 2.47
C ARG A 116 9.76 -5.96 3.14
N MET A 117 8.52 -6.35 3.43
CA MET A 117 7.48 -5.46 3.96
C MET A 117 7.89 -4.80 5.28
N LEU A 118 8.49 -5.60 6.18
CA LEU A 118 8.90 -5.19 7.52
C LEU A 118 10.37 -4.73 7.61
N ARG A 119 11.09 -4.74 6.49
CA ARG A 119 12.52 -4.38 6.38
C ARG A 119 13.41 -5.19 7.33
N ILE A 120 13.23 -6.50 7.36
CA ILE A 120 13.99 -7.39 8.25
C ILE A 120 15.21 -7.92 7.48
N SER A 121 16.36 -7.29 7.70
CA SER A 121 17.66 -7.71 7.17
C SER A 121 18.80 -7.03 7.92
N ASP A 122 20.00 -7.62 7.91
CA ASP A 122 21.17 -7.02 8.55
C ASP A 122 21.52 -5.64 8.00
N TYR A 123 21.26 -5.41 6.71
CA TYR A 123 21.49 -4.12 6.06
C TYR A 123 20.57 -3.03 6.63
N GLU A 124 19.26 -3.28 6.66
CA GLU A 124 18.28 -2.33 7.19
C GLU A 124 18.51 -2.09 8.69
N ASP A 125 18.90 -3.13 9.44
CA ASP A 125 19.23 -3.01 10.86
C ASP A 125 20.43 -2.09 11.11
N ARG A 126 21.45 -2.12 10.24
CA ARG A 126 22.56 -1.16 10.29
C ARG A 126 22.10 0.26 9.98
N ALA A 127 21.26 0.44 8.97
CA ALA A 127 20.74 1.76 8.60
C ALA A 127 19.90 2.38 9.73
N ILE A 128 19.09 1.58 10.42
CA ILE A 128 18.29 2.04 11.57
C ILE A 128 19.19 2.45 12.74
N ARG A 129 20.24 1.65 13.04
CA ARG A 129 21.22 2.04 14.07
C ARG A 129 21.90 3.37 13.75
N GLY A 130 22.32 3.55 12.49
CA GLY A 130 22.90 4.83 12.04
C GLY A 130 21.91 6.00 12.14
N PHE A 131 20.62 5.77 11.86
CA PHE A 131 19.58 6.78 12.07
C PHE A 131 19.40 7.13 13.56
N HIS A 132 19.40 6.12 14.44
CA HIS A 132 19.26 6.32 15.88
C HIS A 132 20.44 7.05 16.52
N GLU A 133 21.65 6.93 15.94
CA GLU A 133 22.83 7.71 16.34
C GLU A 133 22.65 9.21 16.08
N VAL A 134 22.02 9.58 14.96
CA VAL A 134 21.77 10.98 14.61
C VAL A 134 20.46 11.53 15.20
N HIS A 135 19.52 10.66 15.59
CA HIS A 135 18.21 11.06 16.10
C HIS A 135 17.77 10.23 17.32
N GLY A 136 18.35 10.53 18.49
CA GLY A 136 18.08 9.80 19.75
C GLY A 136 16.60 9.73 20.15
N ALA A 137 15.82 10.80 19.97
CA ALA A 137 14.39 10.76 20.29
C ALA A 137 13.58 9.76 19.44
N ALA A 138 14.02 9.43 18.23
CA ALA A 138 13.37 8.41 17.41
C ALA A 138 13.69 7.00 17.93
N ARG A 139 14.90 6.79 18.46
CA ARG A 139 15.31 5.56 19.14
C ARG A 139 14.45 5.28 20.37
N GLU A 140 14.23 6.29 21.22
CA GLU A 140 13.41 6.15 22.44
C GLU A 140 11.97 5.74 22.12
N ARG A 141 11.44 6.16 20.97
CA ARG A 141 10.10 5.80 20.49
C ARG A 141 10.05 4.48 19.72
N GLY A 142 11.19 3.86 19.41
CA GLY A 142 11.27 2.67 18.57
C GLY A 142 10.98 2.91 17.08
N PHE A 143 11.06 4.17 16.60
CA PHE A 143 10.80 4.50 15.20
C PHE A 143 12.04 4.34 14.33
N GLY A 144 11.89 3.80 13.11
CA GLY A 144 12.98 3.74 12.13
C GLY A 144 12.70 2.80 10.95
N ARG A 145 11.93 1.73 11.18
CA ARG A 145 11.44 0.86 10.09
C ARG A 145 10.24 1.50 9.44
N VAL A 146 10.29 1.68 8.13
CA VAL A 146 9.16 2.19 7.34
C VAL A 146 8.52 1.07 6.54
N PHE A 147 7.27 0.75 6.87
CA PHE A 147 6.48 -0.29 6.22
C PHE A 147 6.37 -0.06 4.72
N ARG A 148 6.50 -1.13 3.94
CA ARG A 148 6.36 -1.11 2.48
C ARG A 148 5.61 -2.33 1.96
N SER A 149 5.29 -2.31 0.68
CA SER A 149 4.58 -3.40 0.00
C SER A 149 5.51 -4.58 -0.31
N PRO A 150 4.98 -5.81 -0.49
CA PRO A 150 5.77 -6.99 -0.82
C PRO A 150 6.44 -6.93 -2.20
N THR A 151 6.08 -5.97 -3.06
CA THR A 151 6.75 -5.75 -4.35
C THR A 151 7.00 -4.26 -4.60
N LEU A 152 8.06 -3.93 -5.35
CA LEU A 152 8.31 -2.55 -5.78
C LEU A 152 7.21 -2.05 -6.72
N PHE A 153 6.61 -2.94 -7.53
CA PHE A 153 5.49 -2.56 -8.39
C PHE A 153 4.30 -2.05 -7.57
N GLU A 154 3.93 -2.76 -6.50
CA GLU A 154 2.84 -2.34 -5.61
C GLU A 154 3.16 -0.99 -4.96
N ASP A 155 4.39 -0.77 -4.49
CA ASP A 155 4.83 0.54 -3.97
C ASP A 155 4.65 1.65 -5.02
N MET A 156 5.19 1.45 -6.23
CA MET A 156 5.10 2.42 -7.32
C MET A 156 3.66 2.76 -7.68
N VAL A 157 2.76 1.77 -7.75
CA VAL A 157 1.36 2.02 -8.07
C VAL A 157 0.65 2.73 -6.92
N LYS A 158 0.87 2.32 -5.66
CA LYS A 158 0.22 2.92 -4.48
C LYS A 158 0.50 4.41 -4.35
N PHE A 159 1.71 4.88 -4.66
CA PHE A 159 2.02 6.33 -4.66
C PHE A 159 1.42 7.12 -5.83
N LEU A 160 0.72 6.45 -6.76
CA LEU A 160 -0.10 7.11 -7.75
C LEU A 160 -1.59 7.15 -7.34
N ARG A 161 -1.99 6.49 -6.24
CA ARG A 161 -3.39 6.16 -5.89
C ARG A 161 -3.89 6.81 -4.60
N THR A 162 -5.21 6.75 -4.42
CA THR A 162 -5.90 6.94 -3.13
C THR A 162 -6.25 5.58 -2.50
N LEU A 163 -6.68 5.57 -1.23
CA LEU A 163 -7.12 4.35 -0.53
C LEU A 163 -8.21 3.58 -1.30
N SER A 164 -9.23 4.28 -1.80
CA SER A 164 -10.34 3.68 -2.56
C SER A 164 -9.89 3.05 -3.88
N MET A 165 -8.93 3.67 -4.57
CA MET A 165 -8.37 3.13 -5.83
C MET A 165 -7.57 1.84 -5.58
N SER A 166 -6.81 1.78 -4.49
CA SER A 166 -6.05 0.58 -4.13
C SER A 166 -6.96 -0.58 -3.74
N ARG A 167 -8.04 -0.31 -3.01
CA ARG A 167 -9.08 -1.32 -2.73
C ARG A 167 -9.69 -1.87 -4.01
N ALA A 168 -10.11 -0.99 -4.94
CA ALA A 168 -10.72 -1.42 -6.19
C ALA A 168 -9.78 -2.26 -7.08
N LEU A 169 -8.46 -1.99 -7.03
CA LEU A 169 -7.47 -2.81 -7.72
C LEU A 169 -7.37 -4.23 -7.11
N CYS A 170 -7.43 -4.36 -5.79
CA CYS A 170 -7.40 -5.67 -5.12
C CYS A 170 -8.69 -6.47 -5.39
N GLU A 171 -9.85 -5.80 -5.42
CA GLU A 171 -11.13 -6.42 -5.83
C GLU A 171 -11.08 -6.89 -7.29
N LEU A 172 -10.53 -6.08 -8.19
CA LEU A 172 -10.31 -6.48 -9.59
C LEU A 172 -9.37 -7.69 -9.70
N GLN A 173 -8.32 -7.77 -8.88
CA GLN A 173 -7.40 -8.91 -8.90
C GLN A 173 -8.12 -10.23 -8.60
N LEU A 174 -9.04 -10.20 -7.63
CA LEU A 174 -9.86 -11.37 -7.29
C LEU A 174 -10.75 -11.78 -8.48
N GLU A 175 -11.37 -10.82 -9.17
CA GLU A 175 -12.16 -11.05 -10.38
C GLU A 175 -11.33 -11.69 -11.51
N LEU A 176 -10.09 -11.22 -11.71
CA LEU A 176 -9.18 -11.75 -12.71
C LEU A 176 -8.69 -13.17 -12.40
N SER A 177 -8.68 -13.56 -11.12
CA SER A 177 -8.23 -14.89 -10.67
C SER A 177 -9.29 -15.98 -10.87
N GLY A 178 -10.48 -15.66 -11.39
CA GLY A 178 -11.55 -16.63 -11.63
C GLY A 178 -12.32 -17.06 -10.37
N ASN A 179 -12.00 -16.49 -9.19
CA ASN A 179 -12.67 -16.77 -7.91
C ASN A 179 -13.99 -15.98 -7.78
N PHE A 180 -14.85 -16.06 -8.80
CA PHE A 180 -16.11 -15.29 -8.92
C PHE A 180 -17.20 -15.65 -7.90
N LEU A 181 -17.02 -16.72 -7.11
CA LEU A 181 -18.06 -17.24 -6.21
C LEU A 181 -18.21 -16.47 -4.89
N GLN A 182 -17.37 -15.46 -4.59
CA GLN A 182 -17.43 -14.73 -3.32
C GLN A 182 -17.66 -13.21 -3.43
N CYS A 183 -17.75 -12.64 -4.63
CA CYS A 183 -17.98 -11.20 -4.80
C CYS A 183 -19.41 -10.92 -5.29
N SER A 184 -20.37 -10.88 -4.36
CA SER A 184 -21.78 -10.59 -4.65
C SER A 184 -22.05 -9.10 -4.88
N THR A 185 -21.38 -8.46 -5.85
CA THR A 185 -21.82 -7.14 -6.39
C THR A 185 -21.60 -6.94 -7.89
N ALA A 186 -20.97 -7.87 -8.62
CA ALA A 186 -20.75 -7.72 -10.07
C ALA A 186 -21.70 -8.58 -10.91
N LYS A 187 -23.01 -8.29 -10.88
CA LYS A 187 -23.89 -8.73 -11.97
C LYS A 187 -23.69 -7.77 -13.15
N ASP A 188 -23.35 -8.35 -14.30
CA ASP A 188 -23.20 -7.73 -15.63
C ASP A 188 -21.90 -7.00 -15.95
N PHE A 189 -20.72 -7.65 -15.96
CA PHE A 189 -19.66 -7.24 -16.90
C PHE A 189 -18.67 -8.39 -17.16
N HIS A 190 -18.81 -9.07 -18.31
CA HIS A 190 -17.84 -10.06 -18.78
C HIS A 190 -16.74 -9.36 -19.59
N PRO A 191 -15.44 -9.53 -19.28
CA PRO A 191 -14.36 -9.02 -20.11
C PRO A 191 -14.24 -9.89 -21.37
N ARG A 192 -14.97 -9.55 -22.44
CA ARG A 192 -14.66 -10.06 -23.78
C ARG A 192 -13.63 -9.14 -24.42
N THR A 193 -12.36 -9.50 -24.35
CA THR A 193 -11.29 -8.90 -25.17
C THR A 193 -11.27 -9.61 -26.52
N PRO A 194 -11.54 -8.96 -27.67
CA PRO A 194 -11.31 -9.57 -28.98
C PRO A 194 -9.79 -9.72 -29.23
N PRO A 195 -9.33 -10.77 -29.94
CA PRO A 195 -7.92 -10.91 -30.29
C PRO A 195 -7.47 -9.74 -31.17
N GLN A 196 -6.31 -9.16 -30.86
CA GLN A 196 -5.70 -8.12 -31.71
C GLN A 196 -5.36 -8.71 -33.09
N ARG A 197 -6.02 -8.22 -34.15
CA ARG A 197 -5.58 -8.44 -35.53
C ARG A 197 -4.28 -7.68 -35.77
N GLU A 198 -3.22 -8.39 -36.14
CA GLU A 198 -1.98 -7.81 -36.67
C GLU A 198 -2.29 -6.97 -37.92
N LEU A 199 -2.09 -5.66 -37.85
CA LEU A 199 -2.16 -4.77 -39.01
C LEU A 199 -0.78 -4.66 -39.65
N LYS A 200 -0.56 -5.46 -40.70
CA LYS A 200 0.57 -5.33 -41.61
C LYS A 200 0.57 -3.92 -42.25
N ARG A 201 1.70 -3.21 -42.08
CA ARG A 201 2.03 -1.93 -42.73
C ARG A 201 1.83 -2.00 -44.25
N LYS A 202 1.12 -1.02 -44.82
CA LYS A 202 1.29 -0.59 -46.22
C LYS A 202 1.46 0.94 -46.30
N LYS A 203 2.55 1.35 -46.95
CA LYS A 203 2.88 2.73 -47.34
C LYS A 203 2.03 3.14 -48.55
N THR A 204 1.45 4.35 -48.56
CA THR A 204 1.35 5.19 -49.76
C THR A 204 1.06 6.67 -49.44
N LYS A 205 1.43 7.54 -50.38
CA LYS A 205 1.78 8.95 -50.27
C LYS A 205 0.60 9.93 -50.41
N SER A 206 0.75 11.08 -49.74
CA SER A 206 0.54 12.49 -50.17
C SER A 206 -0.80 12.95 -50.78
N GLY A 207 -1.37 14.01 -50.17
CA GLY A 207 -2.30 14.93 -50.82
C GLY A 207 -2.71 16.09 -49.90
N LYS A 208 -2.20 17.29 -50.16
CA LYS A 208 -2.47 18.56 -49.45
C LYS A 208 -3.92 19.04 -49.67
N ILE A 209 -4.60 19.50 -48.62
CA ILE A 209 -5.54 20.65 -48.71
C ILE A 209 -5.36 21.53 -47.47
N VAL A 210 -4.94 22.76 -47.71
CA VAL A 210 -4.94 23.88 -46.76
C VAL A 210 -6.23 24.67 -46.96
N LYS A 211 -6.90 25.08 -45.88
CA LYS A 211 -7.53 26.40 -45.78
C LYS A 211 -7.78 26.80 -44.32
N LYS A 212 -7.24 27.98 -44.00
CA LYS A 212 -7.42 28.83 -42.81
C LYS A 212 -8.91 29.15 -42.59
N LEU A 213 -9.33 29.19 -41.33
CA LEU A 213 -10.31 30.19 -40.88
C LEU A 213 -9.94 30.64 -39.46
N ALA A 214 -9.73 31.94 -39.33
CA ALA A 214 -9.41 32.63 -38.09
C ALA A 214 -10.59 33.55 -37.71
N SER A 215 -10.64 33.86 -36.42
CA SER A 215 -11.33 34.98 -35.77
C SER A 215 -12.86 34.89 -35.56
N LYS A 216 -13.26 34.66 -34.30
CA LYS A 216 -13.68 35.69 -33.31
C LYS A 216 -14.50 34.99 -32.22
N PHE A 217 -14.09 35.10 -30.96
CA PHE A 217 -14.97 35.53 -29.87
C PHE A 217 -14.09 36.02 -28.70
N VAL A 218 -14.49 37.16 -28.18
CA VAL A 218 -13.85 38.03 -27.19
C VAL A 218 -14.34 37.65 -25.79
N GLU A 219 -13.45 37.85 -24.81
CA GLU A 219 -13.62 38.03 -23.35
C GLU A 219 -14.67 37.19 -22.58
N ASN A 220 -14.19 36.50 -21.55
CA ASN A 220 -14.55 36.90 -20.19
C ASN A 220 -13.55 36.37 -19.14
N LYS A 221 -13.14 37.28 -18.27
CA LYS A 221 -12.27 37.11 -17.11
C LYS A 221 -13.10 37.59 -15.92
N SER A 222 -13.33 36.74 -14.93
CA SER A 222 -13.67 37.20 -13.58
C SER A 222 -13.42 36.11 -12.54
N ASP A 223 -12.84 36.60 -11.45
CA ASP A 223 -12.36 35.92 -10.25
C ASP A 223 -13.46 35.58 -9.24
N SER A 224 -13.12 34.71 -8.28
CA SER A 224 -13.39 34.81 -6.82
C SER A 224 -12.98 33.45 -6.21
N VAL A 225 -11.98 33.26 -5.34
CA VAL A 225 -11.62 33.88 -4.05
C VAL A 225 -12.78 33.90 -3.06
N ILE A 226 -12.73 33.00 -2.07
CA ILE A 226 -13.25 33.26 -0.72
C ILE A 226 -12.23 32.74 0.30
N ASP A 227 -11.63 33.70 0.99
CA ASP A 227 -10.92 33.60 2.27
C ASP A 227 -11.89 33.23 3.41
N ILE A 228 -11.41 32.49 4.42
CA ILE A 228 -11.85 32.68 5.81
C ILE A 228 -10.64 32.58 6.74
N ASN A 229 -10.34 33.69 7.40
CA ASN A 229 -9.49 33.80 8.58
C ASN A 229 -10.35 33.96 9.85
N SER A 230 -9.67 33.71 10.95
CA SER A 230 -10.05 33.56 12.37
C SER A 230 -10.41 34.82 13.18
N ASP A 231 -11.14 34.54 14.29
CA ASP A 231 -11.10 35.11 15.66
C ASP A 231 -11.52 36.56 16.01
N GLY A 232 -12.30 36.67 17.11
CA GLY A 232 -12.13 37.75 18.11
C GLY A 232 -13.38 38.44 18.72
N HIS A 233 -13.90 37.89 19.83
CA HIS A 233 -14.42 38.51 21.10
C HIS A 233 -15.39 39.73 21.17
N ALA A 234 -16.38 39.55 22.09
CA ALA A 234 -16.91 40.45 23.14
C ALA A 234 -18.29 41.14 23.01
N ASP A 235 -19.11 40.84 24.03
CA ASP A 235 -20.18 41.58 24.73
C ASP A 235 -21.55 41.93 24.11
N GLY A 236 -22.61 41.64 24.90
CA GLY A 236 -23.90 42.32 24.86
C GLY A 236 -25.15 41.43 24.73
N ALA A 237 -25.74 40.99 25.84
CA ALA A 237 -27.10 40.45 25.93
C ALA A 237 -28.16 41.60 25.98
N PRO A 238 -29.50 41.38 26.08
CA PRO A 238 -30.29 40.13 26.08
C PRO A 238 -31.58 40.16 25.19
N GLU A 239 -32.48 39.19 25.42
CA GLU A 239 -33.94 39.16 25.13
C GLU A 239 -34.40 38.75 23.69
N GLN A 240 -35.35 37.83 23.43
CA GLN A 240 -36.47 37.26 24.18
C GLN A 240 -36.80 35.80 23.81
N GLN A 241 -37.53 35.19 24.74
CA GLN A 241 -38.07 33.84 24.84
C GLN A 241 -39.01 33.42 23.70
N GLN A 242 -38.98 32.14 23.33
CA GLN A 242 -40.20 31.31 23.34
C GLN A 242 -39.90 29.80 23.38
N GLN A 243 -40.34 29.20 24.48
CA GLN A 243 -40.37 27.77 24.74
C GLN A 243 -41.54 27.11 24.01
N LYS A 244 -41.34 25.90 23.48
CA LYS A 244 -42.34 24.82 23.46
C LYS A 244 -41.62 23.45 23.49
N LYS A 245 -41.67 22.78 24.65
CA LYS A 245 -41.46 21.32 24.85
C LYS A 245 -42.84 20.62 24.77
N PRO A 246 -42.96 19.30 24.98
CA PRO A 246 -42.34 18.17 24.29
C PRO A 246 -43.44 17.15 23.84
N LYS A 247 -43.10 16.14 23.02
CA LYS A 247 -43.89 14.91 22.95
C LYS A 247 -42.99 13.68 22.94
N THR A 248 -43.01 12.98 24.06
CA THR A 248 -42.48 11.63 24.30
C THR A 248 -43.48 10.58 23.82
N ASN A 249 -42.97 9.50 23.24
CA ASN A 249 -43.46 8.11 23.31
C ASN A 249 -42.27 7.22 22.88
N VAL A 250 -41.50 6.66 23.82
CA VAL A 250 -41.63 5.32 24.44
C VAL A 250 -41.19 4.18 23.50
N THR A 251 -39.95 3.76 23.77
CA THR A 251 -39.34 2.41 23.74
C THR A 251 -39.46 1.51 22.50
N SER A 252 -38.30 1.19 21.93
CA SER A 252 -37.83 -0.20 21.82
C SER A 252 -36.31 -0.20 21.73
N SER A 253 -35.67 -0.65 22.80
CA SER A 253 -34.31 -1.17 22.81
C SER A 253 -34.18 -2.25 21.73
N LYS A 254 -33.15 -2.10 20.89
CA LYS A 254 -32.52 -3.18 20.11
C LYS A 254 -31.01 -2.97 20.21
N GLU A 255 -30.51 -3.20 21.41
CA GLU A 255 -29.26 -3.94 21.53
C GLU A 255 -29.56 -5.31 20.95
N ASP A 256 -29.15 -5.56 19.72
CA ASP A 256 -29.05 -6.91 19.18
C ASP A 256 -28.08 -6.93 18.00
N MET A 257 -27.09 -7.79 18.16
CA MET A 257 -26.43 -8.54 17.10
C MET A 257 -25.34 -7.81 16.33
N TYR A 258 -24.16 -7.76 16.96
CA TYR A 258 -22.87 -7.73 16.25
C TYR A 258 -22.78 -9.00 15.40
N SER A 259 -23.39 -8.96 14.21
CA SER A 259 -23.11 -9.93 13.16
C SER A 259 -21.62 -9.79 12.86
N MET A 260 -20.85 -10.84 13.10
CA MET A 260 -19.53 -11.02 12.54
C MET A 260 -19.69 -11.04 11.02
N CYS A 261 -19.79 -9.86 10.41
CA CYS A 261 -19.67 -9.71 8.97
C CYS A 261 -18.25 -10.14 8.66
N GLU A 262 -18.10 -11.38 8.18
CA GLU A 262 -16.86 -11.78 7.52
C GLU A 262 -16.59 -10.72 6.47
N ASP A 263 -15.48 -9.99 6.63
CA ASP A 263 -15.06 -9.03 5.64
C ASP A 263 -15.00 -9.74 4.28
N PRO A 264 -15.49 -9.11 3.20
CA PRO A 264 -15.43 -9.72 1.89
C PRO A 264 -13.99 -10.12 1.57
N VAL A 265 -13.83 -11.36 1.10
CA VAL A 265 -12.54 -11.91 0.68
C VAL A 265 -11.92 -10.95 -0.33
N MET A 266 -10.70 -10.52 -0.05
CA MET A 266 -9.97 -9.53 -0.85
C MET A 266 -8.84 -10.21 -1.61
N GLY A 267 -8.74 -9.91 -2.90
CA GLY A 267 -7.60 -10.34 -3.73
C GLY A 267 -6.30 -9.68 -3.27
N ASP A 268 -5.17 -10.21 -3.74
CA ASP A 268 -3.89 -9.53 -3.59
C ASP A 268 -3.83 -8.31 -4.52
N PHE A 269 -2.74 -7.54 -4.45
CA PHE A 269 -2.51 -6.48 -5.41
C PHE A 269 -2.28 -7.08 -6.83
N PRO A 270 -2.85 -6.48 -7.90
CA PRO A 270 -2.62 -6.94 -9.25
C PRO A 270 -1.14 -6.92 -9.65
N THR A 271 -0.70 -7.93 -10.40
CA THR A 271 0.63 -8.00 -11.00
C THR A 271 0.73 -7.12 -12.24
N PRO A 272 1.96 -6.78 -12.68
CA PRO A 272 2.18 -6.18 -14.00
C PRO A 272 1.54 -6.99 -15.14
N GLN A 273 1.65 -8.32 -15.10
CA GLN A 273 1.11 -9.22 -16.13
C GLN A 273 -0.42 -9.14 -16.21
N GLU A 274 -1.10 -9.16 -15.06
CA GLU A 274 -2.56 -9.02 -14.97
C GLU A 274 -3.02 -7.65 -15.51
N LEU A 275 -2.28 -6.56 -15.22
CA LEU A 275 -2.69 -5.21 -15.63
C LEU A 275 -2.30 -4.83 -17.06
N ALA A 276 -1.19 -5.37 -17.59
CA ALA A 276 -0.67 -4.98 -18.91
C ALA A 276 -1.60 -5.36 -20.08
N THR A 277 -2.43 -6.39 -19.88
CA THR A 277 -3.38 -6.91 -20.87
C THR A 277 -4.71 -6.16 -20.88
N LEU A 278 -4.98 -5.32 -19.86
CA LEU A 278 -6.28 -4.68 -19.69
C LEU A 278 -6.47 -3.45 -20.57
N ASN A 279 -7.71 -3.22 -20.97
CA ASN A 279 -8.08 -1.99 -21.64
C ASN A 279 -8.08 -0.80 -20.65
N VAL A 280 -7.42 0.30 -21.03
CA VAL A 280 -7.31 1.51 -20.19
C VAL A 280 -8.67 2.08 -19.78
N LYS A 281 -9.66 2.13 -20.68
CA LYS A 281 -11.00 2.66 -20.37
C LYS A 281 -11.75 1.76 -19.40
N PHE A 282 -11.58 0.44 -19.54
CA PHE A 282 -12.12 -0.53 -18.61
C PHE A 282 -11.54 -0.31 -17.21
N LEU A 283 -10.21 -0.29 -17.09
CA LEU A 283 -9.53 -0.11 -15.81
C LEU A 283 -9.88 1.24 -15.16
N GLN A 284 -9.97 2.30 -15.97
CA GLN A 284 -10.42 3.63 -15.52
C GLN A 284 -11.83 3.59 -14.90
N LYS A 285 -12.77 2.91 -15.56
CA LYS A 285 -14.16 2.82 -15.11
C LYS A 285 -14.30 1.90 -13.89
N ARG A 286 -13.71 0.70 -13.93
CA ARG A 286 -13.84 -0.32 -12.87
C ARG A 286 -13.17 0.09 -11.57
N CYS A 287 -12.02 0.77 -11.63
CA CYS A 287 -11.23 1.13 -10.45
C CYS A 287 -11.25 2.63 -10.11
N GLY A 288 -12.07 3.44 -10.81
CA GLY A 288 -12.18 4.88 -10.54
C GLY A 288 -10.89 5.68 -10.72
N LEU A 289 -9.94 5.20 -11.53
CA LEU A 289 -8.56 5.70 -11.56
C LEU A 289 -8.37 7.03 -12.32
N GLY A 290 -9.39 7.47 -13.07
CA GLY A 290 -9.31 8.64 -13.94
C GLY A 290 -8.16 8.57 -14.96
N TYR A 291 -7.51 9.71 -15.23
CA TYR A 291 -6.38 9.81 -16.16
C TYR A 291 -5.20 8.88 -15.82
N ARG A 292 -5.15 8.44 -14.57
CA ARG A 292 -4.03 7.68 -14.05
C ARG A 292 -4.09 6.19 -14.40
N ALA A 293 -5.23 5.68 -14.89
CA ALA A 293 -5.35 4.32 -15.41
C ALA A 293 -4.34 4.07 -16.53
N LYS A 294 -4.22 5.04 -17.46
CA LYS A 294 -3.26 4.99 -18.56
C LYS A 294 -1.83 4.82 -18.06
N ARG A 295 -1.44 5.56 -17.02
CA ARG A 295 -0.10 5.50 -16.43
C ARG A 295 0.21 4.13 -15.82
N ILE A 296 -0.76 3.54 -15.13
CA ILE A 296 -0.60 2.20 -14.54
C ILE A 296 -0.42 1.14 -15.64
N VAL A 297 -1.26 1.17 -16.67
CA VAL A 297 -1.14 0.22 -17.79
C VAL A 297 0.18 0.40 -18.54
N GLU A 298 0.60 1.65 -18.82
CA GLU A 298 1.90 1.93 -19.46
C GLU A 298 3.09 1.47 -18.60
N LEU A 299 3.02 1.61 -17.27
CA LEU A 299 4.04 1.10 -16.33
C LEU A 299 4.08 -0.43 -16.35
N ALA A 300 2.92 -1.08 -16.23
CA ALA A 300 2.79 -2.53 -16.27
C ALA A 300 3.33 -3.12 -17.57
N GLN A 301 2.97 -2.52 -18.72
CA GLN A 301 3.49 -2.90 -20.03
C GLN A 301 5.00 -2.72 -20.12
N SER A 302 5.55 -1.61 -19.61
CA SER A 302 7.01 -1.39 -19.64
C SER A 302 7.78 -2.46 -18.85
N ILE A 303 7.19 -3.01 -17.78
CA ILE A 303 7.77 -4.11 -17.01
C ILE A 303 7.65 -5.43 -17.78
N VAL A 304 6.45 -5.75 -18.30
CA VAL A 304 6.19 -6.99 -19.05
C VAL A 304 7.02 -7.07 -20.34
N ASP A 305 7.18 -5.94 -21.04
CA ASP A 305 8.00 -5.83 -22.25
C ASP A 305 9.52 -5.87 -21.95
N GLY A 306 9.92 -5.89 -20.67
CA GLY A 306 11.33 -5.86 -20.24
C GLY A 306 12.03 -4.50 -20.40
N ARG A 307 11.30 -3.43 -20.73
CA ARG A 307 11.85 -2.06 -20.82
C ARG A 307 12.21 -1.47 -19.45
N LEU A 308 11.52 -1.92 -18.40
CA LEU A 308 11.78 -1.56 -17.01
C LEU A 308 11.99 -2.84 -16.18
N ARG A 309 13.22 -3.09 -15.76
CA ARG A 309 13.56 -4.26 -14.93
C ARG A 309 13.60 -3.87 -13.45
N LEU A 310 12.57 -4.24 -12.70
CA LEU A 310 12.45 -3.91 -11.28
C LEU A 310 13.55 -4.56 -10.44
N ASP A 311 13.99 -5.77 -10.80
CA ASP A 311 15.08 -6.46 -10.10
C ASP A 311 16.41 -5.71 -10.22
N GLU A 312 16.67 -5.04 -11.35
CA GLU A 312 17.86 -4.19 -11.49
C GLU A 312 17.76 -2.94 -10.63
N LEU A 313 16.57 -2.33 -10.54
CA LEU A 313 16.36 -1.17 -9.67
C LEU A 313 16.55 -1.54 -8.20
N GLN A 314 16.02 -2.68 -7.77
CA GLN A 314 16.17 -3.17 -6.40
C GLN A 314 17.58 -3.67 -6.10
N GLY A 315 18.31 -4.16 -7.11
CA GLY A 315 19.70 -4.61 -6.98
C GLY A 315 20.72 -3.48 -6.89
N ILE A 316 20.33 -2.22 -7.11
CA ILE A 316 21.17 -1.06 -6.81
C ILE A 316 21.13 -0.86 -5.29
N CYS A 317 22.11 -1.47 -4.61
CA CYS A 317 22.24 -1.47 -3.16
C CYS A 317 22.68 -0.09 -2.62
N ASN A 318 22.18 0.25 -1.44
CA ASN A 318 22.32 1.53 -0.75
C ASN A 318 23.71 1.77 -0.12
N GLU A 319 24.79 1.61 -0.87
CA GLU A 319 26.15 1.79 -0.32
C GLU A 319 26.82 3.09 -0.80
N ALA A 320 26.47 3.63 -1.97
CA ALA A 320 27.07 4.87 -2.46
C ALA A 320 26.03 6.00 -2.68
N PRO A 321 26.37 7.27 -2.38
CA PRO A 321 25.55 8.43 -2.75
C PRO A 321 25.23 8.50 -4.26
N SER A 322 26.11 7.96 -5.12
CA SER A 322 25.89 7.88 -6.57
C SER A 322 24.70 7.01 -6.97
N ASP A 323 24.33 6.03 -6.13
CA ASP A 323 23.22 5.13 -6.38
C ASP A 323 21.88 5.86 -6.30
N TYR A 324 21.77 6.80 -5.36
CA TYR A 324 20.61 7.67 -5.21
C TYR A 324 20.35 8.50 -6.47
N ASP A 325 21.37 9.17 -6.99
CA ASP A 325 21.24 10.03 -8.18
C ASP A 325 20.91 9.22 -9.43
N LYS A 326 21.55 8.05 -9.58
CA LYS A 326 21.28 7.11 -10.68
C LYS A 326 19.83 6.63 -10.64
N LEU A 327 19.35 6.17 -9.49
CA LEU A 327 17.97 5.72 -9.31
C LEU A 327 16.97 6.85 -9.53
N THR A 328 17.24 8.04 -9.00
CA THR A 328 16.41 9.22 -9.20
C THR A 328 16.25 9.52 -10.69
N LYS A 329 17.35 9.51 -11.45
CA LYS A 329 17.32 9.72 -12.90
C LYS A 329 16.46 8.66 -13.61
N GLN A 330 16.69 7.37 -13.31
CA GLN A 330 15.94 6.26 -13.91
C GLN A 330 14.45 6.32 -13.59
N LEU A 331 14.07 6.62 -12.34
CA LEU A 331 12.68 6.73 -11.92
C LEU A 331 11.98 7.94 -12.56
N MET A 332 12.67 9.08 -12.68
CA MET A 332 12.12 10.30 -13.28
C MET A 332 11.93 10.20 -14.80
N GLU A 333 12.62 9.27 -15.48
CA GLU A 333 12.37 8.95 -16.89
C GLU A 333 11.04 8.20 -17.11
N ILE A 334 10.49 7.60 -16.05
CA ILE A 334 9.21 6.89 -16.11
C ILE A 334 8.08 7.93 -16.13
N LYS A 335 7.33 7.92 -17.23
CA LYS A 335 6.21 8.83 -17.44
C LYS A 335 5.17 8.76 -16.30
N GLY A 336 4.95 9.89 -15.65
CA GLY A 336 3.98 10.02 -14.57
C GLY A 336 4.58 9.90 -13.17
N ILE A 337 5.88 9.62 -13.06
CA ILE A 337 6.65 9.75 -11.83
C ILE A 337 7.27 11.15 -11.81
N GLY A 338 6.77 12.00 -10.91
CA GLY A 338 7.36 13.30 -10.62
C GLY A 338 8.22 13.25 -9.36
N ALA A 339 8.86 14.36 -9.00
CA ALA A 339 9.76 14.44 -7.85
C ALA A 339 9.15 13.91 -6.54
N PHE A 340 7.87 14.21 -6.29
CA PHE A 340 7.14 13.70 -5.11
C PHE A 340 7.01 12.17 -5.11
N THR A 341 6.53 11.60 -6.23
CA THR A 341 6.37 10.14 -6.36
C THR A 341 7.73 9.45 -6.34
N CYS A 342 8.75 10.05 -6.96
CA CYS A 342 10.11 9.53 -6.97
C CYS A 342 10.68 9.43 -5.55
N ALA A 343 10.59 10.50 -4.74
CA ALA A 343 11.07 10.49 -3.36
C ALA A 343 10.36 9.42 -2.51
N ASN A 344 9.06 9.22 -2.69
CA ASN A 344 8.32 8.15 -2.01
C ASN A 344 8.76 6.74 -2.44
N ILE A 345 9.00 6.51 -3.74
CA ILE A 345 9.50 5.22 -4.23
C ILE A 345 10.91 4.95 -3.67
N LEU A 346 11.78 5.95 -3.70
CA LEU A 346 13.13 5.87 -3.14
C LEU A 346 13.09 5.57 -1.63
N MET A 347 12.18 6.19 -0.89
CA MET A 347 11.91 5.85 0.51
C MET A 347 11.56 4.36 0.65
N CYS A 348 10.64 3.82 -0.17
CA CYS A 348 10.33 2.38 -0.18
C CYS A 348 11.51 1.49 -0.59
N MET A 349 12.53 2.04 -1.26
CA MET A 349 13.79 1.35 -1.57
C MET A 349 14.85 1.50 -0.46
N GLY A 350 14.59 2.31 0.57
CA GLY A 350 15.50 2.54 1.70
C GLY A 350 16.40 3.78 1.56
N PHE A 351 16.09 4.64 0.59
CA PHE A 351 16.75 5.93 0.39
C PHE A 351 15.94 7.04 1.05
N TYR A 352 16.52 7.65 2.10
CA TYR A 352 15.83 8.61 2.97
C TYR A 352 16.31 10.06 2.79
N GLN A 353 17.11 10.33 1.76
CA GLN A 353 17.81 11.60 1.56
C GLN A 353 16.87 12.77 1.24
N LYS A 354 15.66 12.49 0.75
CA LYS A 354 14.69 13.51 0.34
C LYS A 354 13.32 13.27 0.95
N ILE A 355 12.71 14.37 1.39
CA ILE A 355 11.33 14.40 1.88
C ILE A 355 10.40 14.70 0.69
N PRO A 356 9.36 13.90 0.47
CA PRO A 356 8.37 14.14 -0.58
C PRO A 356 7.50 15.34 -0.20
N ALA A 357 7.94 16.55 -0.54
CA ALA A 357 7.28 17.78 -0.13
C ALA A 357 5.96 18.02 -0.88
N ASP A 358 4.91 18.30 -0.10
CA ASP A 358 3.56 18.61 -0.55
C ASP A 358 2.85 19.62 0.39
N THR A 359 1.53 19.74 0.28
CA THR A 359 0.73 20.63 1.14
C THR A 359 0.74 20.20 2.60
N GLU A 360 0.78 18.89 2.87
CA GLU A 360 0.86 18.36 4.24
C GLU A 360 2.22 18.62 4.86
N THR A 361 3.28 18.57 4.06
CA THR A 361 4.63 18.97 4.49
C THR A 361 4.65 20.45 4.90
N VAL A 362 4.03 21.33 4.11
CA VAL A 362 3.89 22.75 4.47
C VAL A 362 3.09 22.92 5.76
N ARG A 363 1.98 22.19 5.93
CA ARG A 363 1.17 22.20 7.16
C ARG A 363 1.98 21.77 8.37
N HIS A 364 2.74 20.67 8.24
CA HIS A 364 3.63 20.16 9.28
C HIS A 364 4.65 21.21 9.72
N LEU A 365 5.36 21.83 8.78
CA LEU A 365 6.34 22.87 9.10
C LEU A 365 5.72 24.09 9.79
N LYS A 366 4.49 24.46 9.44
CA LYS A 366 3.78 25.55 10.13
C LYS A 366 3.34 25.16 11.54
N GLN A 367 2.80 23.97 11.73
CA GLN A 367 2.21 23.57 13.02
C GLN A 367 3.26 23.17 14.04
N VAL A 368 4.27 22.41 13.62
CA VAL A 368 5.27 21.80 14.49
C VAL A 368 6.47 22.73 14.68
N HIS A 369 7.02 23.21 13.58
CA HIS A 369 8.23 24.04 13.60
C HIS A 369 7.93 25.54 13.67
N LYS A 370 6.64 25.92 13.70
CA LYS A 370 6.17 27.32 13.68
C LYS A 370 6.80 28.15 12.54
N LYS A 371 7.24 27.48 11.47
CA LYS A 371 7.94 28.11 10.35
C LYS A 371 6.93 28.66 9.35
N LYS A 372 7.14 29.89 8.89
CA LYS A 372 6.34 30.52 7.82
C LYS A 372 6.69 29.90 6.46
N CYS A 373 6.25 28.67 6.25
CA CYS A 373 6.50 27.88 5.05
C CYS A 373 5.39 28.07 3.99
N THR A 374 5.76 28.05 2.71
CA THR A 374 4.84 28.00 1.57
C THR A 374 5.26 26.87 0.62
N ILE A 375 4.43 26.52 -0.36
CA ILE A 375 4.78 25.50 -1.36
C ILE A 375 6.03 25.88 -2.19
N LEU A 376 6.33 27.18 -2.32
CA LEU A 376 7.50 27.68 -3.03
C LEU A 376 8.77 27.57 -2.18
N THR A 377 8.66 27.74 -0.86
CA THR A 377 9.80 27.74 0.07
C THR A 377 10.04 26.38 0.72
N VAL A 378 9.07 25.46 0.67
CA VAL A 378 9.09 24.17 1.39
C VAL A 378 10.37 23.39 1.18
N LYS A 379 10.93 23.37 -0.04
CA LYS A 379 12.17 22.64 -0.31
C LYS A 379 13.35 23.19 0.48
N LYS A 380 13.47 24.52 0.56
CA LYS A 380 14.52 25.19 1.33
C LYS A 380 14.28 25.02 2.83
N ASP A 381 13.03 25.20 3.26
CA ASP A 381 12.64 25.12 4.67
C ASP A 381 12.86 23.71 5.25
N VAL A 382 12.56 22.69 4.45
CA VAL A 382 12.83 21.29 4.78
C VAL A 382 14.32 21.02 4.89
N GLU A 383 15.14 21.51 3.94
CA GLU A 383 16.59 21.30 3.97
C GLU A 383 17.23 22.02 5.18
N GLU A 384 16.73 23.21 5.54
CA GLU A 384 17.22 23.96 6.70
C GLU A 384 16.93 23.25 8.03
N ILE A 385 15.77 22.58 8.15
CA ILE A 385 15.35 21.90 9.38
C ILE A 385 15.90 20.48 9.44
N TYR A 386 15.77 19.72 8.36
CA TYR A 386 16.04 18.28 8.36
C TYR A 386 17.38 17.91 7.71
N GLY A 387 18.10 18.86 7.09
CA GLY A 387 19.38 18.60 6.43
C GLY A 387 20.45 18.04 7.37
N GLU A 388 20.41 18.38 8.66
CA GLU A 388 21.33 17.86 9.68
C GLU A 388 21.24 16.34 9.89
N TYR A 389 20.09 15.73 9.56
CA TYR A 389 19.87 14.29 9.72
C TYR A 389 20.36 13.47 8.52
N ALA A 390 21.11 14.05 7.59
CA ALA A 390 21.60 13.33 6.42
C ALA A 390 22.34 12.03 6.79
N PRO A 391 22.10 10.90 6.08
CA PRO A 391 21.21 10.71 4.93
C PRO A 391 19.75 10.30 5.27
N TYR A 392 19.31 10.50 6.51
CA TYR A 392 18.03 10.03 7.07
C TYR A 392 16.96 11.13 7.20
N GLN A 393 17.01 12.17 6.36
CA GLN A 393 16.11 13.32 6.46
C GLN A 393 14.63 12.93 6.46
N PHE A 394 14.23 11.99 5.61
CA PHE A 394 12.85 11.47 5.57
C PHE A 394 12.45 10.83 6.90
N LEU A 395 13.30 9.99 7.48
CA LEU A 395 13.00 9.30 8.74
C LEU A 395 12.84 10.31 9.88
N ALA A 396 13.72 11.30 9.96
CA ALA A 396 13.61 12.37 10.95
C ALA A 396 12.28 13.13 10.82
N TYR A 397 11.95 13.58 9.61
CA TYR A 397 10.68 14.24 9.30
C TYR A 397 9.46 13.40 9.71
N TRP A 398 9.46 12.13 9.31
CA TRP A 398 8.33 11.24 9.52
C TRP A 398 8.17 10.82 10.99
N SER A 399 9.28 10.70 11.73
CA SER A 399 9.30 10.40 13.17
C SER A 399 8.63 11.47 14.04
N VAL A 400 8.56 12.71 13.54
CA VAL A 400 7.86 13.80 14.21
C VAL A 400 6.42 13.89 13.71
N HIS A 401 6.18 13.59 12.44
CA HIS A 401 4.87 13.65 11.82
C HIS A 401 3.89 12.59 12.35
N ASN A 402 4.35 11.35 12.58
CA ASN A 402 3.49 10.24 13.02
C ASN A 402 2.94 10.36 14.45
N TYR A 403 3.54 11.19 15.30
CA TYR A 403 3.20 11.27 16.73
C TYR A 403 2.38 12.53 17.08
N LEU A 404 1.80 13.17 16.06
CA LEU A 404 0.93 14.34 16.14
C LEU A 404 -0.41 14.04 15.49
#